data_AF-A0A820M772-F1
#
_entry.id   AF-A0A820M772-F1
#
_cell.length_a   1.000
_cell.length_b   1.000
_cell.length_c   1.000
_cell.angle_alpha   90.00
_cell.angle_beta   90.00
_cell.angle_gamma   90.00
#
_symmetry.space_group_name_H-M   'P 1'
#
loop_
_entity.id
_entity.type
_entity.pdbx_description
1 polymer ?
#
loop_
_entity_poly.entity_id
_entity_poly.type
_entity_poly.pdbx_seq_one_letter_code
_entity_poly.pdbx_strand_id
1 'polypeptide(L)'
;MTSNNESTIAELFDFAFDLQQKLESNKIEQKFETFTIAIDKLKLAEDKIEELHLFSDNEELNEVSSNELRYFILYALIGWLYEYRTSNRDQRLDEIHLAINYFIKYLQLCKNYGLIQHIPREQDDNN
;
A
#
# COMPACT_ATOMS: atom_id res chain seq x y z
N MET A 1 -4.71 16.71 29.75
CA MET A 1 -5.08 17.25 28.42
C MET A 1 -4.02 16.74 27.44
N THR A 2 -4.21 15.54 26.92
CA THR A 2 -3.29 14.93 25.95
C THR A 2 -3.65 15.46 24.58
N SER A 3 -2.74 16.22 23.97
CA SER A 3 -2.83 16.60 22.56
C SER A 3 -2.81 15.33 21.70
N ASN A 4 -3.97 14.83 21.30
CA ASN A 4 -4.09 13.82 20.24
C ASN A 4 -3.74 14.48 18.91
N ASN A 5 -2.44 14.63 18.63
CA ASN A 5 -1.95 14.76 17.26
C ASN A 5 -1.93 13.34 16.68
N GLU A 6 -3.11 12.80 16.38
CA GLU A 6 -3.22 11.53 15.69
C GLU A 6 -2.99 11.80 14.20
N SER A 7 -1.93 11.21 13.61
CA SER A 7 -1.59 11.45 12.21
C SER A 7 -2.75 11.09 11.28
N THR A 8 -3.03 11.95 10.31
CA THR A 8 -4.07 11.73 9.30
C THR A 8 -3.63 10.70 8.25
N ILE A 9 -4.59 10.08 7.55
CA ILE A 9 -4.31 9.17 6.43
C ILE A 9 -3.43 9.88 5.37
N ALA A 10 -3.74 11.15 5.09
CA ALA A 10 -2.97 11.97 4.16
C ALA A 10 -1.50 12.10 4.58
N GLU A 11 -1.23 12.48 5.83
CA GLU A 11 0.15 12.63 6.34
C GLU A 11 0.93 11.31 6.33
N LEU A 12 0.27 10.21 6.68
CA LEU A 12 0.86 8.87 6.68
C LEU A 12 1.20 8.41 5.26
N PHE A 13 0.28 8.63 4.32
CA PHE A 13 0.46 8.29 2.91
C PHE A 13 1.52 9.18 2.26
N ASP A 14 1.47 10.49 2.47
CA ASP A 14 2.41 11.47 1.90
C ASP A 14 3.84 11.14 2.26
N PHE A 15 4.10 10.69 3.50
CA PHE A 15 5.44 10.29 3.92
C PHE A 15 6.03 9.18 3.03
N ALA A 16 5.27 8.12 2.79
CA ALA A 16 5.74 6.98 2.00
C ALA A 16 5.76 7.28 0.49
N PHE A 17 4.79 8.06 0.01
CA PHE A 17 4.74 8.49 -1.39
C PHE A 17 5.90 9.41 -1.74
N ASP A 18 6.25 10.35 -0.86
CA ASP A 18 7.45 11.18 -1.00
C ASP A 18 8.74 10.35 -0.97
N LEU A 19 8.79 9.30 -0.13
CA LEU A 19 9.92 8.39 -0.06
C LEU A 19 10.13 7.69 -1.41
N GLN A 20 9.06 7.15 -2.01
CA GLN A 20 9.11 6.52 -3.33
C GLN A 20 9.64 7.48 -4.40
N GLN A 21 9.07 8.69 -4.50
CA GLN A 21 9.50 9.69 -5.49
C GLN A 21 10.97 10.10 -5.30
N LYS A 22 11.45 10.21 -4.07
CA LYS A 22 12.85 10.55 -3.78
C LYS A 22 13.80 9.41 -4.16
N LEU A 23 13.39 8.16 -3.99
CA LEU A 23 14.17 6.98 -4.40
C LEU A 23 14.26 6.87 -5.92
N GLU A 24 13.14 7.01 -6.64
CA GLU A 24 13.12 6.95 -8.10
C GLU A 24 13.96 8.06 -8.75
N SER A 25 14.07 9.22 -8.08
CA SER A 25 14.91 10.33 -8.53
C SER A 25 16.36 10.26 -8.04
N ASN A 26 16.79 9.14 -7.44
CA ASN A 26 18.13 8.92 -6.84
C ASN A 26 18.52 10.01 -5.82
N LYS A 27 17.54 10.64 -5.15
CA LYS A 27 17.76 11.74 -4.20
C LYS A 27 18.08 11.27 -2.78
N ILE A 28 17.92 9.98 -2.49
CA ILE A 28 18.20 9.39 -1.17
C ILE A 28 18.78 7.99 -1.30
N GLU A 29 19.57 7.60 -0.32
CA GLU A 29 20.07 6.23 -0.16
C GLU A 29 18.97 5.32 0.41
N GLN A 30 18.97 4.06 0.00
CA GLN A 30 18.08 3.03 0.55
C GLN A 30 18.52 2.65 1.96
N LYS A 31 17.78 3.12 2.97
CA LYS A 31 18.04 2.80 4.38
C LYS A 31 16.93 1.93 4.94
N PHE A 32 17.26 0.73 5.42
CA PHE A 32 16.31 -0.24 5.97
C PHE A 32 15.33 0.38 6.98
N GLU A 33 15.82 1.19 7.91
CA GLU A 33 15.00 1.86 8.93
C GLU A 33 13.97 2.81 8.32
N THR A 34 14.33 3.57 7.29
CA THR A 34 13.41 4.49 6.60
C THR A 34 12.27 3.74 5.93
N PHE A 35 12.55 2.59 5.32
CA PHE A 35 11.53 1.72 4.74
C PHE A 35 10.62 1.11 5.79
N THR A 36 11.16 0.65 6.92
CA THR A 36 10.37 0.12 8.03
C THR A 36 9.41 1.18 8.57
N ILE A 37 9.88 2.41 8.79
CA ILE A 37 9.02 3.52 9.22
C ILE A 37 7.93 3.82 8.19
N ALA A 38 8.25 3.80 6.89
CA ALA A 38 7.27 4.04 5.83
C ALA A 38 6.20 2.93 5.79
N ILE A 39 6.61 1.67 5.92
CA ILE A 39 5.68 0.53 5.99
C ILE A 39 4.76 0.66 7.20
N ASP A 40 5.31 0.96 8.38
CA ASP A 40 4.50 1.08 9.62
C ASP A 40 3.49 2.23 9.51
N LYS A 41 3.86 3.34 8.88
CA LYS A 41 2.95 4.45 8.61
C LYS A 41 1.83 4.07 7.64
N LEU A 42 2.17 3.36 6.55
CA LEU A 42 1.15 2.92 5.60
C LEU A 42 0.23 1.85 6.17
N LYS A 43 0.71 0.99 7.07
CA LYS A 43 -0.15 0.05 7.81
C LYS A 43 -1.11 0.77 8.75
N LEU A 44 -0.65 1.81 9.43
CA LEU A 44 -1.54 2.66 10.22
C LEU A 44 -2.58 3.39 9.33
N ALA A 45 -2.20 3.75 8.10
CA ALA A 45 -3.14 4.30 7.13
C ALA A 45 -4.12 3.24 6.61
N GLU A 46 -3.67 2.00 6.36
CA GLU A 46 -4.52 0.82 6.05
C GLU A 46 -5.59 0.64 7.14
N ASP A 47 -5.17 0.56 8.41
CA ASP A 47 -6.09 0.40 9.56
C ASP A 47 -7.14 1.54 9.59
N LYS A 48 -6.71 2.79 9.40
CA LYS A 48 -7.61 3.95 9.39
C LYS A 48 -8.57 3.96 8.20
N ILE A 49 -8.13 3.51 7.03
CA ILE A 49 -9.00 3.37 5.84
C ILE A 49 -10.08 2.32 6.09
N GLU A 50 -9.71 1.19 6.71
CA GLU A 50 -10.64 0.13 7.10
C GLU A 50 -11.64 0.62 8.15
N GLU A 51 -11.17 1.32 9.20
CA GLU A 51 -12.02 1.89 10.26
C GLU A 51 -13.04 2.91 9.75
N LEU A 52 -12.65 3.73 8.77
CA LEU A 52 -13.51 4.74 8.15
C LEU A 52 -14.36 4.17 7.02
N HIS A 53 -14.16 2.90 6.63
CA HIS A 53 -14.80 2.27 5.48
C HIS A 53 -14.70 3.13 4.21
N LEU A 54 -13.51 3.71 3.93
CA LEU A 54 -13.35 4.57 2.74
C LEU A 54 -13.49 3.80 1.43
N PHE A 55 -13.29 2.47 1.48
CA PHE A 55 -13.52 1.59 0.36
C PHE A 55 -14.44 0.45 0.75
N SER A 56 -15.36 0.10 -0.15
CA SER A 56 -16.39 -0.91 0.03
C SER A 56 -16.57 -1.71 -1.26
N ASP A 57 -16.82 -3.02 -1.12
CA ASP A 57 -17.01 -3.93 -2.26
C ASP A 57 -18.29 -3.65 -3.06
N ASN A 58 -19.19 -2.79 -2.55
CA ASN A 58 -20.46 -2.43 -3.19
C ASN A 58 -20.45 -1.03 -3.81
N GLU A 59 -19.30 -0.36 -3.86
CA GLU A 59 -19.17 0.98 -4.43
C GLU A 59 -18.63 0.93 -5.86
N GLU A 60 -19.14 1.82 -6.70
CA GLU A 60 -18.58 2.10 -8.02
C GLU A 60 -17.45 3.15 -7.92
N LEU A 61 -16.50 3.12 -8.85
CA LEU A 61 -15.35 4.04 -8.86
C LEU A 61 -15.76 5.52 -8.87
N ASN A 62 -16.88 5.86 -9.51
CA ASN A 62 -17.42 7.22 -9.58
C ASN A 62 -17.98 7.71 -8.23
N GLU A 63 -18.20 6.82 -7.25
CA GLU A 63 -18.66 7.16 -5.90
C GLU A 63 -17.48 7.53 -4.98
N VAL A 64 -16.24 7.19 -5.36
CA VAL A 64 -15.04 7.54 -4.61
C VAL A 64 -14.70 9.02 -4.80
N SER A 65 -14.46 9.74 -3.70
CA SER A 65 -14.07 11.14 -3.81
C SER A 65 -12.69 11.30 -4.46
N SER A 66 -12.48 12.39 -5.19
CA SER A 66 -11.20 12.64 -5.88
C SER A 66 -10.00 12.70 -4.94
N ASN A 67 -10.22 13.06 -3.67
CA ASN A 67 -9.18 13.10 -2.64
C ASN A 67 -8.82 11.70 -2.12
N GLU A 68 -9.74 10.75 -2.18
CA GLU A 68 -9.56 9.37 -1.69
C GLU A 68 -9.04 8.44 -2.79
N LEU A 69 -9.24 8.77 -4.07
CA LEU A 69 -8.70 8.00 -5.20
C LEU A 69 -7.19 7.72 -5.07
N ARG A 70 -6.44 8.66 -4.49
CA ARG A 70 -5.00 8.47 -4.27
C ARG A 70 -4.66 7.30 -3.35
N TYR A 71 -5.57 6.91 -2.45
CA TYR A 71 -5.34 5.83 -1.50
C TYR A 71 -5.58 4.43 -2.11
N PHE A 72 -6.10 4.35 -3.35
CA PHE A 72 -6.18 3.07 -4.08
C PHE A 72 -4.82 2.39 -4.21
N ILE A 73 -3.76 3.18 -4.37
CA ILE A 73 -2.40 2.64 -4.53
C ILE A 73 -1.71 2.35 -3.21
N LEU A 74 -2.38 2.50 -2.05
CA LEU A 74 -1.76 2.26 -0.74
C LEU A 74 -1.20 0.84 -0.64
N TYR A 75 -1.97 -0.16 -1.02
CA TYR A 75 -1.51 -1.56 -1.01
C TYR A 75 -0.35 -1.79 -1.99
N ALA A 76 -0.40 -1.20 -3.19
CA ALA A 76 0.70 -1.27 -4.15
C ALA A 76 1.97 -0.63 -3.60
N LEU A 77 1.86 0.51 -2.90
CA LEU A 77 2.97 1.22 -2.32
C LEU A 77 3.60 0.44 -1.15
N ILE A 78 2.79 -0.22 -0.30
CA ILE A 78 3.31 -1.14 0.72
C ILE A 78 4.06 -2.30 0.07
N GLY A 79 3.48 -2.90 -0.97
CA GLY A 79 4.12 -3.99 -1.72
C GLY A 79 5.47 -3.57 -2.29
N TRP A 80 5.53 -2.39 -2.90
CA TRP A 80 6.76 -1.78 -3.40
C TRP A 80 7.81 -1.55 -2.30
N LEU A 81 7.40 -1.05 -1.12
CA LEU A 81 8.33 -0.85 -0.01
C LEU A 81 8.94 -2.18 0.48
N TYR A 82 8.16 -3.25 0.58
CA TYR A 82 8.68 -4.57 0.91
C TYR A 82 9.62 -5.12 -0.16
N GLU A 83 9.32 -4.87 -1.44
CA GLU A 83 10.19 -5.27 -2.55
C GLU A 83 11.54 -4.54 -2.50
N TYR A 84 11.56 -3.24 -2.22
CA TYR A 84 12.77 -2.42 -2.22
C TYR A 84 13.57 -2.50 -0.92
N ARG A 85 12.96 -2.87 0.20
CA ARG A 85 13.68 -2.99 1.46
C ARG A 85 14.75 -4.07 1.34
N THR A 86 16.02 -3.66 1.47
CA THR A 86 17.16 -4.58 1.42
C THR A 86 17.39 -5.17 2.81
N SER A 87 17.04 -6.44 2.99
CA SER A 87 17.27 -7.22 4.21
C SER A 87 18.36 -8.28 4.02
N ASN A 88 18.67 -9.03 5.08
CA ASN A 88 19.54 -10.20 4.96
C ASN A 88 18.88 -11.32 4.13
N ARG A 89 19.68 -12.27 3.63
CA ARG A 89 19.20 -13.32 2.71
C ARG A 89 18.04 -14.14 3.28
N ASP A 90 18.02 -14.37 4.59
CA ASP A 90 17.01 -15.20 5.25
C ASP A 90 15.67 -14.46 5.35
N GLN A 91 15.68 -13.14 5.54
CA GLN A 91 14.47 -12.30 5.62
C GLN A 91 13.91 -11.90 4.24
N ARG A 92 14.75 -11.95 3.20
CA ARG A 92 14.36 -11.51 1.86
C ARG A 92 13.17 -12.28 1.29
N LEU A 93 13.09 -13.59 1.56
CA LEU A 93 11.99 -14.42 1.08
C LEU A 93 10.65 -14.01 1.72
N ASP A 94 10.66 -13.75 3.04
CA ASP A 94 9.47 -13.30 3.77
C ASP A 94 9.00 -11.93 3.27
N GLU A 95 9.93 -11.01 3.00
CA GLU A 95 9.61 -9.70 2.42
C GLU A 95 8.98 -9.80 1.03
N ILE A 96 9.49 -10.70 0.18
CA ILE A 96 8.90 -10.93 -1.14
C ILE A 96 7.48 -11.49 -1.01
N HIS A 97 7.24 -12.43 -0.08
CA HIS A 97 5.90 -12.95 0.16
C HIS A 97 4.95 -11.85 0.67
N LEU A 98 5.41 -10.98 1.57
CA LEU A 98 4.63 -9.83 2.02
C LEU A 98 4.32 -8.88 0.87
N ALA A 99 5.31 -8.56 0.02
CA ALA A 99 5.11 -7.71 -1.15
C ALA A 99 4.03 -8.28 -2.09
N ILE A 100 4.13 -9.58 -2.41
CA ILE A 100 3.15 -10.29 -3.24
C ILE A 100 1.74 -10.21 -2.66
N ASN A 101 1.58 -10.43 -1.34
CA ASN A 101 0.27 -10.36 -0.69
C ASN A 101 -0.35 -8.95 -0.81
N TYR A 102 0.46 -7.91 -0.63
CA TYR A 102 0.00 -6.53 -0.79
C TYR A 102 -0.33 -6.16 -2.24
N PHE A 103 0.43 -6.66 -3.22
CA PHE A 103 0.07 -6.50 -4.63
C PHE A 103 -1.25 -7.22 -4.97
N ILE A 104 -1.51 -8.40 -4.40
CA ILE A 104 -2.79 -9.08 -4.57
C ILE A 104 -3.93 -8.27 -3.96
N LYS A 105 -3.77 -7.71 -2.75
CA LYS A 105 -4.76 -6.80 -2.14
C LYS A 105 -5.07 -5.60 -3.04
N TYR A 106 -4.06 -4.98 -3.64
CA TYR A 106 -4.25 -3.89 -4.60
C TYR A 106 -5.08 -4.33 -5.80
N LEU A 107 -4.75 -5.48 -6.40
CA LEU A 107 -5.48 -5.99 -7.56
C LEU A 107 -6.91 -6.40 -7.21
N GLN A 108 -7.15 -6.92 -6.01
CA GLN A 108 -8.50 -7.18 -5.49
C GLN A 108 -9.29 -5.87 -5.37
N LEU A 109 -8.71 -4.83 -4.78
CA LEU A 109 -9.34 -3.51 -4.73
C LEU A 109 -9.68 -2.98 -6.14
N CYS A 110 -8.74 -3.08 -7.07
CA CYS A 110 -8.99 -2.69 -8.46
C CYS A 110 -10.11 -3.50 -9.12
N LYS A 111 -10.21 -4.80 -8.84
CA LYS A 111 -11.27 -5.66 -9.37
C LYS A 111 -12.63 -5.28 -8.76
N ASN A 112 -12.70 -5.04 -7.46
CA ASN A 112 -13.93 -4.69 -6.75
C ASN A 112 -14.54 -3.38 -7.29
N TYR A 113 -13.70 -2.42 -7.67
CA TYR A 113 -14.11 -1.15 -8.29
C TYR A 113 -14.17 -1.17 -9.82
N GLY A 114 -14.11 -2.34 -10.46
CA GLY A 114 -14.28 -2.50 -11.90
C GLY A 114 -13.14 -1.94 -12.76
N LEU A 115 -11.97 -1.67 -12.19
CA LEU A 115 -10.78 -1.20 -12.92
C LEU A 115 -10.12 -2.31 -13.74
N ILE A 116 -10.25 -3.56 -13.30
CA ILE A 116 -9.73 -4.75 -13.98
C ILE A 116 -10.76 -5.88 -13.92
N GLN A 117 -10.70 -6.79 -14.91
CA GLN A 117 -11.63 -7.93 -14.98
C GLN A 117 -11.12 -9.16 -14.21
N HIS A 118 -9.81 -9.38 -14.19
CA HIS A 118 -9.19 -10.60 -13.64
C HIS A 118 -7.89 -10.28 -12.92
N ILE A 119 -7.60 -11.04 -11.85
CA ILE A 119 -6.31 -11.00 -11.16
C ILE A 119 -5.39 -12.07 -11.77
N PRO A 120 -4.10 -11.79 -12.05
CA PRO A 120 -3.17 -12.73 -12.71
C PRO A 120 -2.86 -14.07 -12.00
N ARG A 121 -3.64 -14.46 -10.99
CA ARG A 121 -3.56 -15.77 -10.30
C ARG A 121 -4.91 -16.47 -10.12
N GLU A 122 -5.99 -15.95 -10.71
CA GLU A 122 -7.30 -16.64 -10.76
C GLU A 122 -7.41 -17.64 -11.92
N GLN A 123 -6.36 -17.77 -12.75
CA GLN A 123 -6.25 -18.79 -13.78
C GLN A 123 -5.16 -19.77 -13.35
N ASP A 124 -5.60 -21.00 -13.03
CA ASP A 124 -4.84 -22.27 -12.92
C ASP A 124 -4.94 -22.95 -11.55
N ASP A 125 -6.10 -23.59 -11.33
CA ASP A 125 -6.25 -24.80 -10.49
C ASP A 125 -7.39 -25.70 -11.04
N ASN A 126 -7.58 -25.70 -12.36
CA ASN A 126 -8.47 -26.64 -13.07
C ASN A 126 -7.85 -27.02 -14.41
N ASN A 127 -6.81 -27.85 -14.39
CA ASN A 127 -6.46 -28.72 -15.52
C ASN A 127 -5.72 -29.98 -15.06
#